data_AF-A0A5D2RLY9-F1
#
_entry.id   AF-A0A5D2RLY9-F1
#
_cell.length_a   1.000
_cell.length_b   1.000
_cell.length_c   1.000
_cell.angle_alpha   90.00
_cell.angle_beta   90.00
_cell.angle_gamma   90.00
#
_symmetry.space_group_name_H-M   'P 1'
#
loop_
_entity.id
_entity.type
_entity.pdbx_description
1 polymer ?
#
loop_
_entity_poly.entity_id
_entity_poly.type
_entity_poly.pdbx_seq_one_letter_code
_entity_poly.pdbx_strand_id
1 'polypeptide(L)'
;MDSSSAKRRLNAIHGHLVPVVCGGDGSHSGLRANPTAGEFLCEQGYSVVLPEKLKTGKWNVYRSARSPFKLVTRFPDHPDIGTLHDNFVHAVDTFRDYKYLGTRIQADGTVGEYKWMTYGEAGTARAAIGSGLIYHGIPKGSCIGLYFINRPEWLIVDQACSAYSLVSVPLYDTLGPDAVKYIVNHADVKAIFCVPQTLNSLLNFLSEIPSVHLVVVVGGKENEVPSLPPSTGLQIVTYAKLLSQGRRNLQPFSPPKPDDVATICYTSGTTGTPKGVVLTHGNLIANAAGCSTGTYHIFLWHTFMNELIRLLYCISELQLDSTRGKKNIFKLAQGEYIAPEKIENVYAKCKFIAQCFIYGDSLNSSLVAIVSVDHDVLKAWAASEGIKYKDLGQLCNDPRARAAVLADMDALGREAQLRGFEFAKAVTLVLEPFTMENGLLTLTFKIKRPRAKEYFAKAISNMYAELASSDPSPKN
;
A
#
# COMPACT_ATOMS: atom_id res chain seq x y z
N MET A 1 -8.60 18.74 -46.92
CA MET A 1 -8.86 17.34 -47.30
C MET A 1 -8.07 16.41 -46.38
N ASP A 2 -8.60 16.06 -45.20
CA ASP A 2 -7.94 15.08 -44.32
C ASP A 2 -8.92 14.24 -43.48
N SER A 3 -10.14 14.04 -44.00
CA SER A 3 -11.18 13.24 -43.32
C SER A 3 -11.19 11.76 -43.74
N SER A 4 -10.25 11.31 -44.57
CA SER A 4 -10.34 9.96 -45.17
C SER A 4 -9.68 8.85 -44.35
N SER A 5 -8.63 9.13 -43.57
CA SER A 5 -7.92 8.08 -42.81
C SER A 5 -8.65 7.68 -41.52
N ALA A 6 -9.06 8.68 -40.72
CA ALA A 6 -9.83 8.46 -39.50
C ALA A 6 -11.19 7.80 -39.81
N LYS A 7 -11.86 8.23 -40.89
CA LYS A 7 -13.16 7.68 -41.30
C LYS A 7 -13.04 6.26 -41.87
N ARG A 8 -11.94 5.95 -42.57
CA ARG A 8 -11.63 4.57 -42.99
C ARG A 8 -11.39 3.64 -41.79
N ARG A 9 -10.67 4.11 -40.76
CA ARG A 9 -10.45 3.33 -39.53
C ARG A 9 -11.74 3.13 -38.74
N LEU A 10 -12.59 4.16 -38.66
CA LEU A 10 -13.92 4.06 -38.04
C LEU A 10 -14.83 3.07 -38.76
N ASN A 11 -14.81 3.06 -40.09
CA ASN A 11 -15.58 2.10 -40.89
C ASN A 11 -15.05 0.66 -40.72
N ALA A 12 -13.74 0.47 -40.60
CA ALA A 12 -13.15 -0.83 -40.30
C ALA A 12 -13.61 -1.35 -38.93
N ILE A 13 -13.55 -0.51 -37.89
CA ILE A 13 -14.02 -0.84 -36.54
C ILE A 13 -15.53 -1.15 -36.54
N HIS A 14 -16.33 -0.40 -37.31
CA HIS A 14 -17.76 -0.68 -37.49
C HIS A 14 -18.01 -2.04 -38.15
N GLY A 15 -17.17 -2.46 -39.09
CA GLY A 15 -17.27 -3.79 -39.71
C GLY A 15 -17.03 -4.95 -38.73
N HIS A 16 -16.38 -4.68 -37.59
CA HIS A 16 -16.08 -5.66 -36.55
C HIS A 16 -17.14 -5.71 -35.43
N LEU A 17 -18.13 -4.82 -35.43
CA LEU A 17 -19.14 -4.70 -34.37
C LEU A 17 -20.56 -4.67 -34.96
N VAL A 18 -21.40 -5.61 -34.55
CA VAL A 18 -22.82 -5.67 -34.92
C VAL A 18 -23.67 -5.08 -33.78
N PRO A 19 -24.64 -4.21 -34.08
CA PRO A 19 -25.65 -3.79 -33.11
C PRO A 19 -26.49 -4.99 -32.66
N VAL A 20 -26.71 -5.15 -31.36
CA VAL A 20 -27.68 -6.12 -30.85
C VAL A 20 -29.09 -5.61 -31.17
N VAL A 21 -29.80 -6.28 -32.07
CA VAL A 21 -31.24 -6.05 -32.26
C VAL A 21 -31.98 -6.91 -31.23
N CYS A 22 -32.44 -6.30 -30.14
CA CYS A 22 -33.37 -6.93 -29.22
C CYS A 22 -34.78 -6.83 -29.80
N GLY A 23 -35.44 -7.96 -30.01
CA GLY A 23 -36.90 -7.97 -30.15
C GLY A 23 -37.54 -7.73 -28.79
N GLY A 24 -38.35 -6.68 -28.68
CA GLY A 24 -39.26 -6.42 -27.55
C GLY A 24 -38.60 -5.92 -26.26
N ASP A 25 -38.94 -4.68 -25.88
CA ASP A 25 -38.68 -3.98 -24.63
C ASP A 25 -37.24 -3.52 -24.30
N GLY A 26 -37.00 -2.24 -24.61
CA GLY A 26 -36.53 -1.28 -23.59
C GLY A 26 -35.04 -1.28 -23.22
N SER A 27 -34.23 -0.55 -24.00
CA SER A 27 -32.94 0.06 -23.63
C SER A 27 -31.78 -0.85 -23.20
N HIS A 28 -31.12 -1.50 -24.18
CA HIS A 28 -29.68 -1.81 -24.10
C HIS A 28 -29.05 -1.78 -25.50
N SER A 29 -28.23 -0.78 -25.83
CA SER A 29 -27.39 -0.78 -27.03
C SER A 29 -26.07 -1.49 -26.77
N GLY A 30 -26.11 -2.82 -26.73
CA GLY A 30 -24.90 -3.65 -26.72
C GLY A 30 -24.26 -3.75 -28.11
N LEU A 31 -22.93 -3.70 -28.17
CA LEU A 31 -22.14 -4.02 -29.36
C LEU A 31 -21.63 -5.45 -29.24
N ARG A 32 -21.90 -6.32 -30.23
CA ARG A 32 -21.36 -7.69 -30.29
C ARG A 32 -20.37 -7.83 -31.44
N ALA A 33 -19.32 -8.63 -31.27
CA ALA A 33 -18.32 -8.85 -32.33
C ALA A 33 -18.91 -9.57 -33.55
N ASN A 34 -18.51 -9.17 -34.76
CA ASN A 34 -18.83 -9.85 -36.02
C ASN A 34 -17.99 -11.14 -36.13
N PRO A 35 -18.60 -12.34 -36.16
CA PRO A 35 -17.90 -13.63 -36.10
C PRO A 35 -17.02 -13.95 -37.33
N THR A 36 -17.05 -13.12 -38.37
CA THR A 36 -16.25 -13.30 -39.60
C THR A 36 -14.97 -12.45 -39.63
N ALA A 37 -14.67 -11.69 -38.58
CA ALA A 37 -13.45 -10.90 -38.48
C ALA A 37 -12.24 -11.80 -38.09
N GLY A 38 -11.39 -12.08 -39.06
CA GLY A 38 -10.20 -12.94 -38.90
C GLY A 38 -9.18 -12.44 -37.87
N GLU A 39 -8.46 -13.44 -37.33
CA GLU A 39 -7.28 -13.51 -36.44
C GLU A 39 -6.46 -12.22 -36.17
N PHE A 40 -7.09 -11.15 -35.68
CA PHE A 40 -6.42 -10.21 -34.80
C PHE A 40 -6.70 -10.62 -33.36
N LEU A 41 -5.81 -11.48 -32.88
CA LEU A 41 -5.50 -11.80 -31.49
C LEU A 41 -6.34 -11.02 -30.46
N CYS A 42 -7.33 -11.71 -29.90
CA CYS A 42 -8.00 -11.30 -28.67
C CYS A 42 -6.99 -11.45 -27.52
N GLU A 43 -6.09 -10.48 -27.33
CA GLU A 43 -5.49 -10.30 -26.02
C GLU A 43 -6.51 -9.56 -25.16
N GLN A 44 -7.01 -10.23 -24.14
CA GLN A 44 -7.68 -9.60 -23.00
C GLN A 44 -6.67 -8.68 -22.29
N GLY A 45 -6.42 -7.51 -22.86
CA GLY A 45 -5.53 -6.51 -22.29
C GLY A 45 -6.24 -5.69 -21.21
N TYR A 46 -5.63 -5.56 -20.03
CA TYR A 46 -6.12 -4.65 -18.98
C TYR A 46 -6.04 -3.18 -19.40
N SER A 47 -5.20 -2.84 -20.38
CA SER A 47 -4.97 -1.47 -20.83
C SER A 47 -4.66 -1.40 -22.33
N VAL A 48 -4.97 -0.26 -22.93
CA VAL A 48 -4.65 0.10 -24.32
C VAL A 48 -3.56 1.16 -24.34
N VAL A 49 -2.65 1.07 -25.31
CA VAL A 49 -1.68 2.13 -25.58
C VAL A 49 -2.43 3.33 -26.16
N LEU A 50 -2.28 4.49 -25.52
CA LEU A 50 -2.81 5.73 -26.05
C LEU A 50 -2.03 6.14 -27.30
N PRO A 51 -2.72 6.61 -28.36
CA PRO A 51 -2.07 7.04 -29.60
C PRO A 51 -1.20 8.30 -29.41
N GLU A 52 -1.39 9.02 -28.30
CA GLU A 52 -0.58 10.15 -27.90
C GLU A 52 0.79 9.66 -27.40
N LYS A 53 1.79 9.66 -28.29
CA LYS A 53 3.19 9.74 -27.83
C LYS A 53 3.32 11.08 -27.12
N LEU A 54 3.40 11.09 -25.78
CA LEU A 54 3.83 12.29 -25.06
C LEU A 54 5.14 12.74 -25.71
N LYS A 55 5.16 13.95 -26.29
CA LYS A 55 6.30 14.50 -27.05
C LYS A 55 7.60 14.61 -26.23
N THR A 56 7.56 14.21 -24.96
CA THR A 56 8.59 14.42 -23.94
C THR A 56 9.13 13.11 -23.33
N GLY A 57 8.70 11.91 -23.76
CA GLY A 57 9.08 10.66 -23.11
C GLY A 57 9.35 9.47 -24.05
N LYS A 58 10.25 8.56 -23.62
CA LYS A 58 10.55 7.28 -24.30
C LYS A 58 9.50 6.18 -24.07
N TRP A 59 8.38 6.49 -23.42
CA TRP A 59 7.44 5.50 -22.88
C TRP A 59 6.05 5.63 -23.50
N ASN A 60 5.41 4.49 -23.73
CA ASN A 60 3.99 4.43 -24.10
C ASN A 60 3.13 4.80 -22.89
N VAL A 61 2.07 5.57 -23.12
CA VAL A 61 1.04 5.83 -22.10
C VAL A 61 -0.05 4.80 -22.26
N TYR A 62 -0.50 4.23 -21.16
CA TYR A 62 -1.56 3.22 -21.15
C TYR A 62 -2.82 3.77 -20.47
N ARG A 63 -3.99 3.35 -20.94
CA ARG A 63 -5.29 3.64 -20.33
C ARG A 63 -6.10 2.36 -20.23
N SER A 64 -7.01 2.26 -19.26
CA SER A 64 -7.91 1.10 -19.14
C SER A 64 -8.57 0.77 -20.48
N ALA A 65 -8.55 -0.51 -20.85
CA ALA A 65 -9.23 -0.98 -22.06
C ALA A 65 -10.75 -0.76 -22.03
N ARG A 66 -11.32 -0.55 -20.83
CA ARG A 66 -12.75 -0.23 -20.63
C ARG A 66 -13.09 1.22 -20.89
N SER A 67 -12.11 2.11 -20.87
CA SER A 67 -12.29 3.53 -21.20
C SER A 67 -11.13 4.04 -22.06
N PRO A 68 -10.98 3.51 -23.30
CA PRO A 68 -9.79 3.76 -24.12
C PRO A 68 -9.71 5.23 -24.57
N PHE A 69 -10.85 5.90 -24.78
CA PHE A 69 -10.90 7.24 -25.35
C PHE A 69 -11.02 8.36 -24.32
N LYS A 70 -11.45 8.06 -23.09
CA LYS A 70 -11.69 9.07 -22.05
C LYS A 70 -11.08 8.67 -20.72
N LEU A 71 -10.48 9.60 -19.99
CA LEU A 71 -10.08 9.35 -18.61
C LEU A 71 -11.34 9.28 -17.73
N VAL A 72 -11.48 8.22 -16.94
CA VAL A 72 -12.53 8.15 -15.92
C VAL A 72 -12.12 9.05 -14.76
N THR A 73 -12.85 10.15 -14.58
CA THR A 73 -12.57 11.14 -13.53
C THR A 73 -13.67 11.22 -12.48
N ARG A 74 -14.89 10.74 -12.79
CA ARG A 74 -16.06 10.70 -11.93
C ARG A 74 -16.93 9.50 -12.27
N PHE A 75 -17.87 9.18 -11.39
CA PHE A 75 -18.86 8.11 -11.61
C PHE A 75 -19.75 8.46 -12.81
N PRO A 76 -19.94 7.56 -13.79
CA PRO A 76 -20.78 7.82 -14.96
C PRO A 76 -22.22 8.21 -14.61
N ASP A 77 -22.79 7.51 -13.61
CA ASP A 77 -24.19 7.70 -13.19
C ASP A 77 -24.36 8.81 -12.14
N HIS A 78 -23.25 9.26 -11.53
CA HIS A 78 -23.23 10.32 -10.52
C HIS A 78 -22.11 11.33 -10.80
N PRO A 79 -22.22 12.11 -11.90
CA PRO A 79 -21.18 13.04 -12.32
C PRO A 79 -21.03 14.25 -11.39
N ASP A 80 -21.98 14.47 -10.49
CA ASP A 80 -21.97 15.49 -9.45
C ASP A 80 -21.00 15.16 -8.31
N ILE A 81 -20.70 13.88 -8.07
CA ILE A 81 -19.73 13.44 -7.07
C ILE A 81 -18.32 13.80 -7.55
N GLY A 82 -17.79 14.93 -7.07
CA GLY A 82 -16.48 15.46 -7.44
C GLY A 82 -15.44 15.34 -6.32
N THR A 83 -15.88 15.16 -5.07
CA THR A 83 -15.03 15.09 -3.90
C THR A 83 -15.40 13.95 -2.96
N LEU A 84 -14.51 13.64 -2.02
CA LEU A 84 -14.78 12.68 -0.95
C LEU A 84 -15.96 13.11 -0.07
N HIS A 85 -16.13 14.43 0.11
CA HIS A 85 -17.26 14.97 0.83
C HIS A 85 -18.58 14.63 0.12
N ASP A 86 -18.67 14.91 -1.18
CA ASP A 86 -19.85 14.64 -2.01
C ASP A 86 -20.20 13.15 -1.98
N ASN A 87 -19.17 12.30 -2.12
CA ASN A 87 -19.34 10.85 -2.08
C ASN A 87 -19.92 10.38 -0.74
N PHE A 88 -19.43 10.93 0.37
CA PHE A 88 -19.94 10.60 1.70
C PHE A 88 -21.34 11.13 1.95
N VAL A 89 -21.66 12.33 1.47
CA VAL A 89 -23.03 12.89 1.55
C VAL A 89 -23.99 11.98 0.79
N HIS A 90 -23.68 11.62 -0.46
CA HIS A 90 -24.47 10.69 -1.25
C HIS A 90 -24.68 9.34 -0.55
N ALA A 91 -23.63 8.79 0.06
CA ALA A 91 -23.72 7.54 0.79
C ALA A 91 -24.58 7.64 2.06
N VAL A 92 -24.50 8.74 2.83
CA VAL A 92 -25.35 8.95 4.01
C VAL A 92 -26.82 9.13 3.61
N ASP A 93 -27.09 9.85 2.52
CA ASP A 93 -28.46 10.06 2.05
C ASP A 93 -29.08 8.76 1.54
N THR A 94 -28.28 7.89 0.91
CA THR A 94 -28.75 6.63 0.34
C THR A 94 -28.82 5.49 1.37
N PHE A 95 -27.84 5.40 2.27
CA PHE A 95 -27.62 4.23 3.16
C PHE A 95 -27.64 4.59 4.65
N ARG A 96 -28.33 5.66 5.03
CA ARG A 96 -28.33 6.25 6.38
C ARG A 96 -28.32 5.23 7.52
N ASP A 97 -29.25 4.28 7.49
CA ASP A 97 -29.49 3.33 8.59
C ASP A 97 -28.75 2.00 8.41
N TYR A 98 -27.95 1.84 7.36
CA TYR A 98 -27.18 0.63 7.12
C TYR A 98 -25.91 0.60 7.96
N LYS A 99 -25.47 -0.63 8.29
CA LYS A 99 -24.22 -0.90 9.02
C LYS A 99 -23.00 -0.45 8.22
N TYR A 100 -22.20 0.44 8.80
CA TYR A 100 -21.02 1.04 8.16
C TYR A 100 -19.71 0.61 8.84
N LEU A 101 -19.48 1.00 10.10
CA LEU A 101 -18.22 0.73 10.82
C LEU A 101 -18.46 -0.28 11.94
N GLY A 102 -17.71 -1.38 11.94
CA GLY A 102 -17.85 -2.45 12.94
C GLY A 102 -16.65 -2.56 13.88
N THR A 103 -16.90 -2.73 15.18
CA THR A 103 -15.87 -3.02 16.20
C THR A 103 -16.17 -4.35 16.90
N ARG A 104 -15.15 -5.21 17.07
CA ARG A 104 -15.23 -6.53 17.75
C ARG A 104 -14.23 -6.64 18.90
N ILE A 105 -14.38 -5.84 19.95
CA ILE A 105 -13.57 -6.01 21.16
C ILE A 105 -14.46 -5.73 22.36
N GLN A 106 -14.56 -6.72 23.26
CA GLN A 106 -15.21 -6.56 24.56
C GLN A 106 -14.24 -5.96 25.58
N ALA A 107 -14.76 -5.40 26.67
CA ALA A 107 -13.95 -4.73 27.70
C ALA A 107 -12.93 -5.67 28.38
N ASP A 108 -13.11 -6.98 28.27
CA ASP A 108 -12.25 -8.04 28.79
C ASP A 108 -11.16 -8.49 27.79
N GLY A 109 -11.10 -7.90 26.59
CA GLY A 109 -10.15 -8.26 25.54
C GLY A 109 -10.57 -9.47 24.68
N THR A 110 -11.75 -10.05 24.90
CA THR A 110 -12.27 -11.14 24.08
C THR A 110 -12.86 -10.63 22.76
N VAL A 111 -12.75 -11.45 21.71
CA VAL A 111 -13.35 -11.17 20.40
C VAL A 111 -14.85 -11.45 20.50
N GLY A 112 -15.65 -10.38 20.63
CA GLY A 112 -17.11 -10.45 20.66
C GLY A 112 -17.76 -10.22 19.30
N GLU A 113 -19.09 -10.13 19.32
CA GLU A 113 -19.91 -9.72 18.17
C GLU A 113 -19.57 -8.31 17.68
N TYR A 114 -19.81 -8.04 16.39
CA TYR A 114 -19.62 -6.68 15.86
C TYR A 114 -20.66 -5.74 16.48
N LYS A 115 -20.17 -4.71 17.17
CA LYS A 115 -20.94 -3.48 17.38
C LYS A 115 -20.80 -2.60 16.14
N TRP A 116 -21.92 -2.30 15.50
CA TRP A 116 -21.96 -1.51 14.27
C TRP A 116 -22.35 -0.06 14.56
N MET A 117 -21.71 0.85 13.84
CA MET A 117 -22.12 2.23 13.65
C MET A 117 -22.75 2.37 12.26
N THR A 118 -23.86 3.09 12.15
CA THR A 118 -24.52 3.34 10.86
C THR A 118 -23.86 4.49 10.08
N TYR A 119 -24.19 4.65 8.79
CA TYR A 119 -23.75 5.82 8.01
C TYR A 119 -24.23 7.14 8.64
N GLY A 120 -25.47 7.19 9.13
CA GLY A 120 -26.04 8.38 9.77
C GLY A 120 -25.33 8.72 11.08
N GLU A 121 -24.99 7.73 11.90
CA GLU A 121 -24.20 7.92 13.12
C GLU A 121 -22.78 8.41 12.80
N ALA A 122 -22.14 7.82 11.79
CA ALA A 122 -20.84 8.27 11.32
C ALA A 122 -20.89 9.70 10.76
N GLY A 123 -21.95 10.07 10.03
CA GLY A 123 -22.16 11.44 9.56
C GLY A 123 -22.35 12.45 10.69
N THR A 124 -23.04 12.05 11.76
CA THR A 124 -23.20 12.87 12.97
C THR A 124 -21.86 13.03 13.71
N ALA A 125 -21.09 11.95 13.83
CA ALA A 125 -19.77 11.99 14.44
C ALA A 125 -18.79 12.84 13.63
N ARG A 126 -18.81 12.73 12.29
CA ARG A 126 -18.04 13.53 11.34
C ARG A 126 -18.25 15.03 11.55
N ALA A 127 -19.50 15.47 11.63
CA ALA A 127 -19.86 16.87 11.86
C ALA A 127 -19.33 17.38 13.22
N ALA A 128 -19.51 16.58 14.27
CA ALA A 128 -19.01 16.91 15.60
C ALA A 128 -17.47 16.99 15.64
N ILE A 129 -16.75 16.05 15.04
CA ILE A 129 -15.28 16.07 15.05
C ILE A 129 -14.72 17.29 14.31
N GLY A 130 -15.20 17.57 13.10
CA GLY A 130 -14.72 18.72 12.35
C GLY A 130 -15.07 20.06 13.02
N SER A 131 -16.27 20.17 13.59
CA SER A 131 -16.65 21.33 14.40
C SER A 131 -15.80 21.49 15.65
N GLY A 132 -15.42 20.37 16.30
CA GLY A 132 -14.49 20.36 17.43
C GLY A 132 -13.10 20.86 17.03
N LEU A 133 -12.58 20.46 15.87
CA LEU A 133 -11.30 20.96 15.35
C LEU A 133 -11.33 22.48 15.13
N ILE A 134 -12.41 23.00 14.55
CA ILE A 134 -12.60 24.46 14.38
C ILE A 134 -12.70 25.17 15.73
N TYR A 135 -13.40 24.59 16.70
CA TYR A 135 -13.49 25.11 18.06
C TYR A 135 -12.11 25.25 18.72
N HIS A 136 -11.20 24.32 18.45
CA HIS A 136 -9.81 24.37 18.90
C HIS A 136 -8.88 25.23 18.01
N GLY A 137 -9.46 26.02 17.10
CA GLY A 137 -8.71 26.99 16.31
C GLY A 137 -7.90 26.38 15.15
N ILE A 138 -8.25 25.18 14.68
CA ILE A 138 -7.61 24.58 13.51
C ILE A 138 -8.23 25.17 12.23
N PRO A 139 -7.48 25.95 11.43
CA PRO A 139 -8.03 26.60 10.25
C PRO A 139 -8.18 25.64 9.07
N LYS A 140 -9.06 26.00 8.13
CA LYS A 140 -9.18 25.34 6.82
C LYS A 140 -7.81 25.23 6.13
N GLY A 141 -7.57 24.10 5.47
CA GLY A 141 -6.31 23.79 4.78
C GLY A 141 -5.21 23.24 5.69
N SER A 142 -5.45 23.13 7.00
CA SER A 142 -4.48 22.55 7.93
C SER A 142 -4.29 21.05 7.73
N CYS A 143 -3.07 20.58 7.97
CA CYS A 143 -2.73 19.17 8.01
C CYS A 143 -3.05 18.54 9.37
N ILE A 144 -3.72 17.38 9.34
CA ILE A 144 -4.18 16.61 10.51
C ILE A 144 -3.49 15.25 10.53
N GLY A 145 -2.64 15.02 11.51
CA GLY A 145 -1.93 13.76 11.72
C GLY A 145 -2.85 12.67 12.25
N LEU A 146 -2.86 11.50 11.64
CA LEU A 146 -3.59 10.31 12.11
C LEU A 146 -2.60 9.24 12.56
N TYR A 147 -2.33 9.16 13.87
CA TYR A 147 -1.29 8.32 14.45
C TYR A 147 -1.84 7.13 15.24
N PHE A 148 -2.54 6.22 14.55
CA PHE A 148 -3.05 4.98 15.13
C PHE A 148 -3.49 3.99 14.04
N ILE A 149 -3.63 2.73 14.43
CA ILE A 149 -4.03 1.61 13.55
C ILE A 149 -5.49 1.74 13.06
N ASN A 150 -5.84 0.94 12.05
CA ASN A 150 -7.19 0.90 11.47
C ASN A 150 -8.27 0.68 12.54
N ARG A 151 -9.15 1.67 12.69
CA ARG A 151 -10.28 1.68 13.63
C ARG A 151 -11.35 2.69 13.17
N PRO A 152 -12.60 2.60 13.65
CA PRO A 152 -13.68 3.48 13.19
C PRO A 152 -13.37 4.97 13.28
N GLU A 153 -12.72 5.41 14.35
CA GLU A 153 -12.36 6.82 14.57
C GLU A 153 -11.41 7.33 13.50
N TRP A 154 -10.57 6.46 12.92
CA TRP A 154 -9.67 6.83 11.82
C TRP A 154 -10.49 7.35 10.62
N LEU A 155 -11.50 6.56 10.23
CA LEU A 155 -12.40 6.89 9.12
C LEU A 155 -13.23 8.13 9.43
N ILE A 156 -13.75 8.25 10.66
CA ILE A 156 -14.57 9.41 11.04
C ILE A 156 -13.76 10.71 10.97
N VAL A 157 -12.50 10.69 11.43
CA VAL A 157 -11.62 11.86 11.39
C VAL A 157 -11.23 12.21 9.95
N ASP A 158 -10.89 11.23 9.12
CA ASP A 158 -10.58 11.46 7.70
C ASP A 158 -11.79 12.04 6.92
N GLN A 159 -12.99 11.54 7.21
CA GLN A 159 -14.23 12.08 6.67
C GLN A 159 -14.51 13.50 7.19
N ALA A 160 -14.15 13.80 8.45
CA ALA A 160 -14.25 15.16 8.98
C ALA A 160 -13.25 16.08 8.30
N CYS A 161 -12.03 15.62 8.03
CA CYS A 161 -11.04 16.39 7.28
C CYS A 161 -11.61 16.77 5.90
N SER A 162 -12.14 15.78 5.17
CA SER A 162 -12.78 16.01 3.88
C SER A 162 -13.97 16.97 3.96
N ALA A 163 -14.79 16.91 5.00
CA ALA A 163 -15.98 17.77 5.12
C ALA A 163 -15.69 19.23 5.51
N TYR A 164 -14.52 19.51 6.07
CA TYR A 164 -14.11 20.84 6.53
C TYR A 164 -12.87 21.36 5.79
N SER A 165 -12.53 20.76 4.64
CA SER A 165 -11.36 21.13 3.82
C SER A 165 -10.04 21.12 4.61
N LEU A 166 -9.84 20.09 5.44
CA LEU A 166 -8.57 19.79 6.10
C LEU A 166 -7.88 18.64 5.37
N VAL A 167 -6.56 18.57 5.51
CA VAL A 167 -5.72 17.57 4.84
C VAL A 167 -5.35 16.48 5.82
N SER A 168 -5.71 15.21 5.56
CA SER A 168 -5.28 14.11 6.43
C SER A 168 -3.83 13.70 6.14
N VAL A 169 -3.07 13.38 7.17
CA VAL A 169 -1.67 12.93 7.09
C VAL A 169 -1.51 11.68 7.96
N PRO A 170 -1.60 10.46 7.37
CA PRO A 170 -1.39 9.24 8.12
C PRO A 170 0.04 9.12 8.66
N LEU A 171 0.19 8.83 9.95
CA LEU A 171 1.46 8.64 10.65
C LEU A 171 1.60 7.16 11.05
N TYR A 172 2.68 6.51 10.62
CA TYR A 172 2.89 5.08 10.84
C TYR A 172 3.95 4.83 11.92
N ASP A 173 3.60 4.04 12.94
CA ASP A 173 4.50 3.65 14.04
C ASP A 173 5.79 2.97 13.57
N THR A 174 5.71 2.22 12.47
CA THR A 174 6.83 1.40 11.98
C THR A 174 7.95 2.16 11.31
N LEU A 175 7.74 3.44 11.00
CA LEU A 175 8.79 4.30 10.46
C LEU A 175 9.74 4.81 11.55
N GLY A 176 9.39 4.63 12.83
CA GLY A 176 10.15 5.10 13.98
C GLY A 176 9.90 6.58 14.30
N PRO A 177 10.29 7.02 15.50
CA PRO A 177 10.01 8.37 16.00
C PRO A 177 10.64 9.46 15.12
N ASP A 178 11.84 9.24 14.58
CA ASP A 178 12.50 10.23 13.71
C ASP A 178 11.75 10.48 12.41
N ALA A 179 11.15 9.45 11.83
CA ALA A 179 10.33 9.61 10.65
C ALA A 179 9.02 10.34 10.97
N VAL A 180 8.38 10.04 12.11
CA VAL A 180 7.17 10.75 12.56
C VAL A 180 7.48 12.23 12.77
N LYS A 181 8.57 12.56 13.47
CA LYS A 181 9.04 13.95 13.65
C LYS A 181 9.26 14.65 12.31
N TYR A 182 9.97 14.00 11.39
CA TYR A 182 10.20 14.54 10.06
C TYR A 182 8.87 14.82 9.32
N ILE A 183 7.95 13.86 9.32
CA ILE A 183 6.66 13.97 8.62
C ILE A 183 5.82 15.10 9.20
N VAL A 184 5.71 15.18 10.53
CA VAL A 184 4.93 16.20 11.24
C VAL A 184 5.43 17.61 10.88
N ASN A 185 6.74 17.81 10.91
CA ASN A 185 7.34 19.10 10.55
C ASN A 185 7.25 19.38 9.03
N HIS A 186 7.49 18.37 8.18
CA HIS A 186 7.50 18.54 6.73
C HIS A 186 6.09 18.80 6.16
N ALA A 187 5.04 18.18 6.74
CA ALA A 187 3.65 18.45 6.37
C ALA A 187 3.03 19.62 7.15
N ASP A 188 3.78 20.28 8.04
CA ASP A 188 3.28 21.35 8.93
C ASP A 188 1.97 20.95 9.64
N VAL A 189 1.98 19.77 10.26
CA VAL A 189 0.81 19.19 10.93
C VAL A 189 0.43 20.07 12.13
N LYS A 190 -0.86 20.44 12.21
CA LYS A 190 -1.41 21.33 13.25
C LYS A 190 -2.11 20.59 14.38
N ALA A 191 -2.73 19.45 14.07
CA ALA A 191 -3.38 18.60 15.06
C ALA A 191 -3.02 17.13 14.83
N ILE A 192 -2.85 16.35 15.90
CA ILE A 192 -2.58 14.92 15.82
C ILE A 192 -3.64 14.15 16.60
N PHE A 193 -4.31 13.20 15.95
CA PHE A 193 -5.10 12.19 16.63
C PHE A 193 -4.21 10.97 16.90
N CYS A 194 -4.22 10.46 18.13
CA CYS A 194 -3.36 9.34 18.54
C CYS A 194 -4.08 8.44 19.56
N VAL A 195 -3.55 7.25 19.82
CA VAL A 195 -3.98 6.41 20.96
C VAL A 195 -3.05 6.61 22.16
N PRO A 196 -3.43 6.18 23.39
CA PRO A 196 -2.58 6.34 24.58
C PRO A 196 -1.16 5.81 24.41
N GLN A 197 -0.99 4.70 23.67
CA GLN A 197 0.31 4.09 23.40
C GLN A 197 1.21 5.02 22.59
N THR A 198 0.70 5.57 21.48
CA THR A 198 1.43 6.51 20.61
C THR A 198 1.60 7.89 21.24
N LEU A 199 0.72 8.28 22.17
CA LEU A 199 0.85 9.52 22.94
C LEU A 199 2.15 9.51 23.76
N ASN A 200 2.46 8.38 24.41
CA ASN A 200 3.71 8.23 25.18
C ASN A 200 4.95 8.47 24.31
N SER A 201 4.92 8.02 23.05
CA SER A 201 5.99 8.31 22.09
C SER A 201 6.04 9.79 21.72
N LEU A 202 4.90 10.42 21.40
CA LEU A 202 4.82 11.84 21.06
C LEU A 202 5.37 12.73 22.17
N LEU A 203 5.01 12.45 23.43
CA LEU A 203 5.43 13.24 24.61
C LEU A 203 6.95 13.39 24.70
N ASN A 204 7.72 12.40 24.24
CA ASN A 204 9.19 12.43 24.28
C ASN A 204 9.81 13.44 23.32
N PHE A 205 9.07 13.88 22.29
CA PHE A 205 9.58 14.77 21.25
C PHE A 205 8.63 15.92 20.88
N LEU A 206 7.64 16.24 21.73
CA LEU A 206 6.71 17.35 21.49
C LEU A 206 7.42 18.68 21.23
N SER A 207 8.53 18.95 21.93
CA SER A 207 9.34 20.16 21.75
C SER A 207 10.01 20.25 20.37
N GLU A 208 10.16 19.12 19.67
CA GLU A 208 10.74 19.05 18.32
C GLU A 208 9.68 19.21 17.20
N ILE A 209 8.39 19.28 17.54
CA ILE A 209 7.27 19.42 16.59
C ILE A 209 6.39 20.66 16.89
N PRO A 210 6.95 21.87 16.80
CA PRO A 210 6.31 23.11 17.26
C PRO A 210 5.08 23.52 16.44
N SER A 211 4.83 22.90 15.28
CA SER A 211 3.65 23.17 14.46
C SER A 211 2.36 22.63 15.08
N VAL A 212 2.45 21.67 16.00
CA VAL A 212 1.29 20.98 16.58
C VAL A 212 0.72 21.80 17.74
N HIS A 213 -0.54 22.18 17.63
CA HIS A 213 -1.27 22.96 18.63
C HIS A 213 -2.30 22.11 19.39
N LEU A 214 -2.69 20.96 18.83
CA LEU A 214 -3.71 20.08 19.40
C LEU A 214 -3.32 18.60 19.27
N VAL A 215 -3.38 17.86 20.37
CA VAL A 215 -3.30 16.39 20.36
C VAL A 215 -4.61 15.82 20.91
N VAL A 216 -5.21 14.89 20.16
CA VAL A 216 -6.50 14.28 20.47
C VAL A 216 -6.31 12.80 20.73
N VAL A 217 -6.59 12.36 21.96
CA VAL A 217 -6.34 10.98 22.40
C VAL A 217 -7.61 10.14 22.27
N VAL A 218 -7.55 9.13 21.40
CA VAL A 218 -8.65 8.18 21.14
C VAL A 218 -8.56 7.01 22.12
N GLY A 219 -9.59 6.85 22.95
CA GLY A 219 -9.66 5.76 23.95
C GLY A 219 -8.97 6.05 25.29
N GLY A 220 -8.43 7.26 25.50
CA GLY A 220 -7.95 7.70 26.82
C GLY A 220 -9.08 8.18 27.72
N LYS A 221 -8.96 7.97 29.04
CA LYS A 221 -9.84 8.61 30.03
C LYS A 221 -9.38 10.04 30.31
N GLU A 222 -10.29 10.94 30.67
CA GLU A 222 -9.94 12.34 30.95
C GLU A 222 -8.86 12.46 32.05
N ASN A 223 -8.90 11.59 33.05
CA ASN A 223 -7.94 11.58 34.17
C ASN A 223 -6.54 11.05 33.78
N GLU A 224 -6.40 10.43 32.60
CA GLU A 224 -5.15 9.83 32.11
C GLU A 224 -4.45 10.72 31.08
N VAL A 225 -5.08 11.83 30.67
CA VAL A 225 -4.49 12.79 29.73
C VAL A 225 -3.64 13.79 30.50
N PRO A 226 -2.33 13.92 30.19
CA PRO A 226 -1.46 14.86 30.87
C PRO A 226 -1.91 16.30 30.63
N SER A 227 -1.98 17.09 31.71
CA SER A 227 -2.16 18.53 31.60
C SER A 227 -0.82 19.21 31.33
N LEU A 228 -0.72 19.94 30.22
CA LEU A 228 0.45 20.74 29.92
C LEU A 228 0.28 22.17 30.45
N PRO A 229 1.39 22.86 30.80
CA PRO A 229 1.34 24.26 31.18
C PRO A 229 0.78 25.12 30.04
N PRO A 230 -0.08 26.13 30.32
CA PRO A 230 -0.64 27.02 29.29
C PRO A 230 0.41 27.71 28.42
N SER A 231 1.64 27.88 28.93
CA SER A 231 2.77 28.49 28.22
C SER A 231 3.25 27.70 27.00
N THR A 232 2.87 26.42 26.87
CA THR A 232 3.30 25.58 25.74
C THR A 232 2.51 25.82 24.45
N GLY A 233 1.34 26.47 24.52
CA GLY A 233 0.46 26.66 23.35
C GLY A 233 -0.16 25.38 22.78
N LEU A 234 0.16 24.22 23.36
CA LEU A 234 -0.31 22.89 22.98
C LEU A 234 -1.44 22.43 23.91
N GLN A 235 -2.53 21.95 23.32
CA GLN A 235 -3.65 21.36 24.06
C GLN A 235 -3.69 19.85 23.84
N ILE A 236 -3.87 19.08 24.90
CA ILE A 236 -4.12 17.64 24.82
C ILE A 236 -5.53 17.37 25.34
N VAL A 237 -6.39 16.75 24.52
CA VAL A 237 -7.79 16.47 24.86
C VAL A 237 -8.16 15.03 24.50
N THR A 238 -9.19 14.47 25.13
CA THR A 238 -9.73 13.18 24.70
C THR A 238 -10.61 13.33 23.46
N TYR A 239 -10.71 12.27 22.67
CA TYR A 239 -11.63 12.21 21.54
C TYR A 239 -13.09 12.46 21.97
N ALA A 240 -13.49 11.93 23.13
CA ALA A 240 -14.83 12.15 23.68
C ALA A 240 -15.09 13.63 24.03
N LYS A 241 -14.08 14.32 24.57
CA LYS A 241 -14.15 15.76 24.87
C LYS A 241 -14.30 16.58 23.60
N LEU A 242 -13.45 16.34 22.61
CA LEU A 242 -13.52 17.00 21.29
C LEU A 242 -14.90 16.80 20.64
N LEU A 243 -15.39 15.56 20.64
CA LEU A 243 -16.70 15.22 20.09
C LEU A 243 -17.83 15.96 20.81
N SER A 244 -17.78 16.06 22.14
CA SER A 244 -18.75 16.79 22.95
C SER A 244 -18.73 18.30 22.68
N GLN A 245 -17.54 18.89 22.59
CA GLN A 245 -17.37 20.31 22.26
C GLN A 245 -17.91 20.63 20.87
N GLY A 246 -17.57 19.81 19.87
CA GLY A 246 -18.08 19.98 18.52
C GLY A 246 -19.58 19.78 18.39
N ARG A 247 -20.19 18.87 19.16
CA ARG A 247 -21.67 18.75 19.23
C ARG A 247 -22.35 20.00 19.78
N ARG A 248 -21.71 20.70 20.72
CA ARG A 248 -22.25 21.94 21.31
C ARG A 248 -22.02 23.16 20.43
N ASN A 249 -21.07 23.09 19.51
CA ASN A 249 -20.71 24.19 18.61
C ASN A 249 -20.59 23.68 17.17
N LEU A 250 -21.71 23.21 16.61
CA LEU A 250 -21.73 22.71 15.24
C LEU A 250 -21.44 23.84 14.25
N GLN A 251 -20.49 23.57 13.36
CA GLN A 251 -20.12 24.45 12.26
C GLN A 251 -20.61 23.86 10.93
N PRO A 252 -21.07 24.71 9.99
CA PRO A 252 -21.44 24.23 8.66
C PRO A 252 -20.24 23.60 7.97
N PHE A 253 -20.50 22.58 7.14
CA PHE A 253 -19.45 21.98 6.32
C PHE A 253 -18.82 23.04 5.41
N SER A 254 -17.50 22.94 5.22
CA SER A 254 -16.75 23.72 4.24
C SER A 254 -16.21 22.73 3.20
N PRO A 255 -17.04 22.35 2.20
CA PRO A 255 -16.65 21.32 1.25
C PRO A 255 -15.44 21.77 0.40
N PRO A 256 -14.56 20.83 0.01
CA PRO A 256 -13.38 21.09 -0.79
C PRO A 256 -13.74 21.14 -2.28
N LYS A 257 -12.79 21.57 -3.11
CA LYS A 257 -12.83 21.40 -4.57
C LYS A 257 -12.13 20.10 -4.96
N PRO A 258 -12.43 19.53 -6.15
CA PRO A 258 -11.74 18.33 -6.64
C PRO A 258 -10.21 18.47 -6.68
N ASP A 259 -9.68 19.65 -6.99
CA ASP A 259 -8.24 19.89 -7.08
C ASP A 259 -7.58 20.18 -5.71
N ASP A 260 -8.37 20.34 -4.65
CA ASP A 260 -7.84 20.53 -3.30
C ASP A 260 -7.20 19.21 -2.79
N VAL A 261 -6.16 19.34 -1.98
CA VAL A 261 -5.48 18.21 -1.37
C VAL A 261 -6.40 17.54 -0.35
N ALA A 262 -6.60 16.23 -0.50
CA ALA A 262 -7.37 15.42 0.44
C ALA A 262 -6.46 14.81 1.51
N THR A 263 -5.35 14.23 1.08
CA THR A 263 -4.44 13.50 1.97
C THR A 263 -3.00 13.54 1.46
N ILE A 264 -2.04 13.47 2.39
CA ILE A 264 -0.61 13.36 2.09
C ILE A 264 -0.08 12.05 2.69
N CYS A 265 0.29 11.12 1.81
CA CYS A 265 0.72 9.77 2.20
C CYS A 265 2.24 9.67 2.17
N TYR A 266 2.88 9.51 3.31
CA TYR A 266 4.33 9.37 3.34
C TYR A 266 4.78 7.94 3.06
N THR A 267 5.83 7.81 2.25
CA THR A 267 6.46 6.52 1.93
C THR A 267 7.95 6.58 2.27
N SER A 268 8.54 5.48 2.71
CA SER A 268 9.93 5.41 3.22
C SER A 268 11.03 5.80 2.23
N GLY A 269 10.71 6.08 0.95
CA GLY A 269 11.69 6.52 -0.05
C GLY A 269 12.82 5.50 -0.30
N THR A 270 13.66 5.76 -1.29
CA THR A 270 14.93 5.02 -1.49
C THR A 270 16.10 5.69 -0.78
N THR A 271 15.92 6.95 -0.36
CA THR A 271 16.93 7.84 0.20
C THR A 271 16.92 7.86 1.74
N GLY A 272 16.16 6.98 2.38
CA GLY A 272 15.95 6.94 3.85
C GLY A 272 14.94 7.98 4.37
N THR A 273 14.89 9.17 3.77
CA THR A 273 13.92 10.21 4.13
C THR A 273 12.53 9.95 3.54
N PRO A 274 11.45 9.96 4.36
CA PRO A 274 10.09 9.78 3.86
C PRO A 274 9.68 10.83 2.81
N LYS A 275 8.93 10.42 1.78
CA LYS A 275 8.40 11.31 0.74
C LYS A 275 6.87 11.35 0.79
N GLY A 276 6.29 12.56 0.87
CA GLY A 276 4.85 12.78 0.90
C GLY A 276 4.23 12.74 -0.50
N VAL A 277 3.37 11.76 -0.75
CA VAL A 277 2.55 11.66 -1.96
C VAL A 277 1.29 12.49 -1.75
N VAL A 278 1.17 13.58 -2.49
CA VAL A 278 0.01 14.48 -2.44
C VAL A 278 -1.12 13.90 -3.28
N LEU A 279 -2.28 13.64 -2.67
CA LEU A 279 -3.47 13.14 -3.34
C LEU A 279 -4.60 14.15 -3.21
N THR A 280 -5.14 14.57 -4.35
CA THR A 280 -6.30 15.46 -4.40
C THR A 280 -7.60 14.67 -4.25
N HIS A 281 -8.69 15.36 -3.91
CA HIS A 281 -10.03 14.77 -3.89
C HIS A 281 -10.39 14.12 -5.24
N GLY A 282 -10.09 14.80 -6.35
CA GLY A 282 -10.34 14.33 -7.71
C GLY A 282 -9.53 13.09 -8.06
N ASN A 283 -8.29 12.95 -7.56
CA ASN A 283 -7.52 11.71 -7.76
C ASN A 283 -8.23 10.50 -7.14
N LEU A 284 -8.76 10.67 -5.93
CA LEU A 284 -9.40 9.61 -5.17
C LEU A 284 -10.77 9.25 -5.76
N ILE A 285 -11.55 10.24 -6.18
CA ILE A 285 -12.82 10.03 -6.87
C ILE A 285 -12.63 9.38 -8.25
N ALA A 286 -11.62 9.81 -9.02
CA ALA A 286 -11.27 9.17 -10.29
C ALA A 286 -10.92 7.69 -10.11
N ASN A 287 -10.21 7.34 -9.03
CA ASN A 287 -9.90 5.95 -8.71
C ASN A 287 -11.17 5.15 -8.36
N ALA A 288 -12.00 5.66 -7.45
CA ALA A 288 -13.26 5.02 -7.06
C ALA A 288 -14.20 4.79 -8.25
N ALA A 289 -14.32 5.80 -9.13
CA ALA A 289 -15.08 5.70 -10.37
C ALA A 289 -14.46 4.72 -11.37
N GLY A 290 -13.13 4.67 -11.47
CA GLY A 290 -12.44 3.68 -12.29
C GLY A 290 -12.77 2.25 -11.85
N CYS A 291 -12.76 1.99 -10.55
CA CYS A 291 -13.13 0.70 -9.98
C CYS A 291 -14.59 0.31 -10.25
N SER A 292 -15.53 1.26 -10.24
CA SER A 292 -16.94 0.96 -10.52
C SER A 292 -17.18 0.49 -11.96
N THR A 293 -16.35 0.93 -12.93
CA THR A 293 -16.41 0.42 -14.31
C THR A 293 -15.92 -1.02 -14.48
N GLY A 294 -15.24 -1.56 -13.45
CA GLY A 294 -14.57 -2.86 -13.40
C GLY A 294 -15.47 -4.06 -13.07
N THR A 295 -16.55 -3.84 -12.35
CA THR A 295 -17.26 -4.92 -11.65
C THR A 295 -18.69 -5.04 -12.16
N TYR A 296 -18.98 -6.11 -12.92
CA TYR A 296 -20.36 -6.46 -13.27
C TYR A 296 -21.11 -6.85 -11.99
N HIS A 297 -22.24 -6.20 -11.74
CA HIS A 297 -23.31 -6.56 -10.78
C HIS A 297 -22.94 -7.64 -9.75
N ILE A 298 -22.66 -7.22 -8.51
CA ILE A 298 -23.06 -7.87 -7.23
C ILE A 298 -22.37 -7.12 -6.07
N PHE A 299 -23.18 -6.50 -5.19
CA PHE A 299 -22.84 -6.16 -3.80
C PHE A 299 -21.74 -5.12 -3.46
N LEU A 300 -21.60 -4.00 -4.18
CA LEU A 300 -20.46 -3.09 -3.92
C LEU A 300 -20.75 -1.62 -3.61
N TRP A 301 -22.00 -1.16 -3.48
CA TRP A 301 -22.26 0.23 -3.07
C TRP A 301 -21.76 0.56 -1.65
N HIS A 302 -21.78 -0.42 -0.74
CA HIS A 302 -21.25 -0.30 0.63
C HIS A 302 -19.72 -0.25 0.73
N THR A 303 -19.00 -0.71 -0.30
CA THR A 303 -17.54 -0.86 -0.24
C THR A 303 -16.81 0.38 -0.76
N PHE A 304 -17.46 1.22 -1.59
CA PHE A 304 -16.82 2.37 -2.24
C PHE A 304 -16.27 3.45 -1.29
N MET A 305 -16.73 3.50 -0.04
CA MET A 305 -16.26 4.45 0.96
C MET A 305 -15.08 3.93 1.80
N ASN A 306 -14.92 2.61 1.89
CA ASN A 306 -13.77 1.98 2.54
C ASN A 306 -12.55 1.90 1.62
N GLU A 307 -12.72 2.23 0.33
CA GLU A 307 -11.65 2.30 -0.65
C GLU A 307 -10.65 3.42 -0.36
N LEU A 308 -10.81 4.32 0.62
CA LEU A 308 -9.71 5.23 1.01
C LEU A 308 -8.66 4.56 1.89
N ILE A 309 -9.09 3.73 2.84
CA ILE A 309 -8.16 2.82 3.56
C ILE A 309 -7.64 1.79 2.59
N ARG A 310 -8.48 1.26 1.70
CA ARG A 310 -8.06 0.31 0.67
C ARG A 310 -7.24 0.95 -0.44
N LEU A 311 -7.32 2.26 -0.70
CA LEU A 311 -6.40 3.05 -1.55
C LEU A 311 -5.18 3.46 -0.76
N LEU A 312 -5.21 3.65 0.55
CA LEU A 312 -3.99 3.88 1.34
C LEU A 312 -3.21 2.58 1.47
N TYR A 313 -3.92 1.46 1.70
CA TYR A 313 -3.41 0.10 1.57
C TYR A 313 -3.02 -0.19 0.12
N CYS A 314 -3.84 0.12 -0.87
CA CYS A 314 -3.51 -0.05 -2.30
C CYS A 314 -2.58 1.04 -2.82
N ILE A 315 -2.24 2.12 -2.14
CA ILE A 315 -1.16 3.02 -2.55
C ILE A 315 0.09 2.53 -1.88
N SER A 316 0.00 1.99 -0.66
CA SER A 316 1.06 1.18 -0.08
C SER A 316 1.34 -0.09 -0.93
N GLU A 317 0.34 -0.69 -1.58
CA GLU A 317 0.45 -1.91 -2.41
C GLU A 317 0.48 -1.67 -3.94
N LEU A 318 -0.11 -0.61 -4.50
CA LEU A 318 0.02 -0.24 -5.92
C LEU A 318 1.29 0.59 -6.15
N GLN A 319 1.93 1.21 -5.15
CA GLN A 319 3.36 1.52 -5.31
C GLN A 319 4.19 0.24 -5.38
N LEU A 320 3.73 -0.88 -4.79
CA LEU A 320 4.41 -2.17 -4.93
C LEU A 320 4.20 -2.80 -6.32
N ASP A 321 3.12 -2.47 -7.04
CA ASP A 321 2.85 -3.04 -8.36
C ASP A 321 3.11 -2.09 -9.56
N SER A 322 2.80 -0.78 -9.45
CA SER A 322 3.01 0.21 -10.53
C SER A 322 4.39 0.88 -10.52
N THR A 323 5.18 0.67 -9.45
CA THR A 323 6.64 0.71 -9.52
C THR A 323 7.23 -0.68 -9.36
N ARG A 324 6.76 -1.65 -10.17
CA ARG A 324 7.51 -2.89 -10.40
C ARG A 324 8.94 -2.52 -10.84
N GLY A 325 9.88 -2.65 -9.90
CA GLY A 325 11.31 -2.59 -10.14
C GLY A 325 11.94 -1.19 -10.29
N LYS A 326 11.97 -0.36 -9.23
CA LYS A 326 13.04 0.65 -9.10
C LYS A 326 13.65 0.81 -7.71
N LYS A 327 12.97 0.41 -6.63
CA LYS A 327 13.44 0.74 -5.26
C LYS A 327 14.37 -0.30 -4.62
N ASN A 328 14.30 -1.56 -5.05
CA ASN A 328 15.17 -2.63 -4.55
C ASN A 328 16.10 -3.20 -5.64
N ILE A 329 16.26 -2.49 -6.76
CA ILE A 329 17.18 -2.92 -7.81
C ILE A 329 18.60 -2.55 -7.40
N PHE A 330 19.51 -3.53 -7.43
CA PHE A 330 20.94 -3.29 -7.30
C PHE A 330 21.67 -3.78 -8.55
N LYS A 331 22.90 -3.31 -8.72
CA LYS A 331 23.74 -3.58 -9.89
C LYS A 331 24.87 -4.53 -9.50
N LEU A 332 25.09 -5.58 -10.29
CA LEU A 332 26.25 -6.48 -10.16
C LEU A 332 27.49 -5.90 -10.83
N ALA A 333 28.66 -6.47 -10.54
CA ALA A 333 29.94 -6.00 -11.10
C ALA A 333 29.96 -5.99 -12.65
N GLN A 334 29.19 -6.85 -13.32
CA GLN A 334 29.17 -6.99 -14.79
C GLN A 334 28.34 -5.91 -15.48
N GLY A 335 27.59 -5.10 -14.73
CA GLY A 335 26.68 -4.13 -15.34
C GLY A 335 25.19 -4.45 -15.18
N GLU A 336 24.87 -5.71 -14.85
CA GLU A 336 23.50 -6.22 -14.82
C GLU A 336 22.71 -5.72 -13.60
N TYR A 337 21.43 -5.44 -13.82
CA TYR A 337 20.50 -4.98 -12.79
C TYR A 337 19.64 -6.14 -12.29
N ILE A 338 19.57 -6.29 -10.97
CA ILE A 338 18.86 -7.36 -10.29
C ILE A 338 17.65 -6.82 -9.57
N ALA A 339 16.48 -7.42 -9.81
CA ALA A 339 15.28 -7.21 -9.03
C ALA A 339 15.12 -8.38 -8.04
N PRO A 340 15.61 -8.27 -6.80
CA PRO A 340 15.68 -9.39 -5.86
C PRO A 340 14.31 -9.93 -5.48
N GLU A 341 13.27 -9.08 -5.38
CA GLU A 341 11.90 -9.54 -5.08
C GLU A 341 11.34 -10.49 -6.16
N LYS A 342 11.70 -10.27 -7.44
CA LYS A 342 11.33 -11.20 -8.52
C LYS A 342 11.90 -12.59 -8.24
N ILE A 343 13.16 -12.65 -7.85
CA ILE A 343 13.92 -13.88 -7.62
C ILE A 343 13.43 -14.57 -6.35
N GLU A 344 13.25 -13.82 -5.26
CA GLU A 344 12.73 -14.32 -3.98
C GLU A 344 11.33 -14.91 -4.14
N ASN A 345 10.45 -14.28 -4.93
CA ASN A 345 9.11 -14.82 -5.21
C ASN A 345 9.13 -16.13 -6.03
N VAL A 346 10.15 -16.33 -6.88
CA VAL A 346 10.36 -17.60 -7.57
C VAL A 346 10.84 -18.66 -6.57
N TYR A 347 11.85 -18.32 -5.76
CA TYR A 347 12.41 -19.23 -4.77
C TYR A 347 11.46 -19.53 -3.60
N ALA A 348 10.48 -18.69 -3.31
CA ALA A 348 9.42 -18.96 -2.33
C ALA A 348 8.56 -20.19 -2.69
N LYS A 349 8.64 -20.70 -3.93
CA LYS A 349 8.00 -21.95 -4.35
C LYS A 349 8.83 -23.20 -4.02
N CYS A 350 10.07 -23.04 -3.59
CA CYS A 350 10.93 -24.13 -3.18
C CYS A 350 10.39 -24.77 -1.90
N LYS A 351 10.23 -26.09 -1.92
CA LYS A 351 9.69 -26.86 -0.78
C LYS A 351 10.51 -26.68 0.50
N PHE A 352 11.81 -26.37 0.37
CA PHE A 352 12.71 -26.18 1.50
C PHE A 352 12.64 -24.77 2.11
N ILE A 353 12.03 -23.80 1.42
CA ILE A 353 12.15 -22.37 1.75
C ILE A 353 10.87 -21.89 2.43
N ALA A 354 10.99 -21.47 3.69
CA ALA A 354 9.95 -20.70 4.35
C ALA A 354 10.06 -19.21 3.97
N GLN A 355 11.27 -18.64 4.03
CA GLN A 355 11.55 -17.26 3.65
C GLN A 355 12.93 -17.15 3.01
N CYS A 356 13.07 -16.26 2.02
CA CYS A 356 14.32 -16.09 1.26
C CYS A 356 14.70 -14.61 1.17
N PHE A 357 15.97 -14.31 1.45
CA PHE A 357 16.59 -13.01 1.25
C PHE A 357 17.72 -13.12 0.24
N ILE A 358 17.55 -12.49 -0.93
CA ILE A 358 18.57 -12.41 -1.98
C ILE A 358 19.40 -11.15 -1.79
N TYR A 359 20.71 -11.33 -1.83
CA TYR A 359 21.69 -10.26 -1.74
C TYR A 359 22.65 -10.28 -2.92
N GLY A 360 23.02 -9.09 -3.36
CA GLY A 360 24.07 -8.83 -4.34
C GLY A 360 24.60 -7.41 -4.18
N ASP A 361 25.81 -7.15 -4.70
CA ASP A 361 26.38 -5.81 -4.76
C ASP A 361 27.24 -5.59 -6.00
N SER A 362 27.70 -4.35 -6.18
CA SER A 362 28.47 -3.94 -7.35
C SER A 362 29.91 -4.48 -7.36
N LEU A 363 30.36 -5.13 -6.29
CA LEU A 363 31.71 -5.69 -6.20
C LEU A 363 31.74 -7.16 -6.63
N ASN A 364 30.59 -7.84 -6.62
CA ASN A 364 30.49 -9.25 -6.92
C ASN A 364 29.70 -9.52 -8.21
N SER A 365 30.06 -10.62 -8.88
CA SER A 365 29.44 -11.08 -10.12
C SER A 365 28.20 -11.97 -9.94
N SER A 366 27.95 -12.34 -8.69
CA SER A 366 27.11 -13.46 -8.33
C SER A 366 26.17 -13.05 -7.22
N LEU A 367 24.99 -13.68 -7.18
CA LEU A 367 24.03 -13.51 -6.09
C LEU A 367 24.28 -14.53 -5.00
N VAL A 368 23.94 -14.16 -3.76
CA VAL A 368 23.95 -15.07 -2.61
C VAL A 368 22.60 -14.99 -1.91
N ALA A 369 22.19 -16.09 -1.27
CA ALA A 369 20.89 -16.21 -0.62
C ALA A 369 21.01 -16.56 0.87
N ILE A 370 20.21 -15.91 1.70
CA ILE A 370 19.91 -16.37 3.06
C ILE A 370 18.52 -17.00 3.05
N VAL A 371 18.42 -18.25 3.47
CA VAL A 371 17.19 -19.03 3.42
C VAL A 371 16.81 -19.46 4.83
N SER A 372 15.65 -18.98 5.30
CA SER A 372 14.97 -19.59 6.44
C SER A 372 14.25 -20.83 5.96
N VAL A 373 14.62 -21.98 6.51
CA VAL A 373 14.17 -23.29 6.02
C VAL A 373 12.83 -23.70 6.62
N ASP A 374 12.04 -24.47 5.87
CA ASP A 374 10.96 -25.24 6.45
C ASP A 374 11.57 -26.43 7.22
N HIS A 375 11.35 -26.43 8.55
CA HIS A 375 12.00 -27.40 9.43
C HIS A 375 11.57 -28.82 9.15
N ASP A 376 10.31 -29.05 8.79
CA ASP A 376 9.77 -30.40 8.64
C ASP A 376 10.14 -31.00 7.30
N VAL A 377 10.13 -30.18 6.24
CA VAL A 377 10.62 -30.60 4.91
C VAL A 377 12.11 -30.93 4.95
N LEU A 378 12.92 -30.10 5.63
CA LEU A 378 14.37 -30.33 5.71
C LEU A 378 14.70 -31.60 6.51
N LYS A 379 13.99 -31.86 7.63
CA LYS A 379 14.16 -33.10 8.41
C LYS A 379 13.79 -34.34 7.60
N ALA A 380 12.66 -34.29 6.87
CA ALA A 380 12.20 -35.40 6.06
C ALA A 380 13.21 -35.74 4.95
N TRP A 381 13.75 -34.72 4.28
CA TRP A 381 14.80 -34.89 3.28
C TRP A 381 16.10 -35.45 3.87
N ALA A 382 16.53 -34.94 5.04
CA ALA A 382 17.73 -35.46 5.71
C ALA A 382 17.58 -36.95 6.09
N ALA A 383 16.37 -37.37 6.49
CA ALA A 383 16.06 -38.76 6.77
C ALA A 383 16.11 -39.64 5.50
N SER A 384 15.61 -39.16 4.35
CA SER A 384 15.69 -39.90 3.09
C SER A 384 17.12 -40.06 2.57
N GLU A 385 17.99 -39.09 2.84
CA GLU A 385 19.41 -39.12 2.47
C GLU A 385 20.30 -39.84 3.52
N GLY A 386 19.73 -40.35 4.61
CA GLY A 386 20.47 -41.02 5.68
C GLY A 386 21.44 -40.12 6.45
N ILE A 387 21.19 -38.81 6.47
CA ILE A 387 22.04 -37.81 7.14
C ILE A 387 21.77 -37.83 8.64
N LYS A 388 22.79 -38.16 9.43
CA LYS A 388 22.74 -38.07 10.89
C LYS A 388 23.18 -36.69 11.37
N TYR A 389 22.36 -36.04 12.17
CA TYR A 389 22.62 -34.74 12.78
C TYR A 389 22.17 -34.74 14.25
N LYS A 390 22.81 -33.94 15.11
CA LYS A 390 22.43 -33.84 16.54
C LYS A 390 21.40 -32.75 16.79
N ASP A 391 21.46 -31.66 16.02
CA ASP A 391 20.57 -30.51 16.10
C ASP A 391 20.33 -29.93 14.70
N LEU A 392 19.24 -29.18 14.52
CA LEU A 392 18.88 -28.62 13.21
C LEU A 392 19.89 -27.57 12.71
N GLY A 393 20.67 -26.97 13.61
CA GLY A 393 21.72 -26.02 13.27
C GLY A 393 22.88 -26.70 12.57
N GLN A 394 23.26 -27.90 13.00
CA GLN A 394 24.21 -28.76 12.28
C GLN A 394 23.70 -29.12 10.90
N LEU A 395 22.42 -29.44 10.77
CA LEU A 395 21.81 -29.78 9.48
C LEU A 395 21.83 -28.58 8.52
N CYS A 396 21.53 -27.38 9.00
CA CYS A 396 21.61 -26.14 8.20
C CYS A 396 23.04 -25.83 7.71
N ASN A 397 24.06 -26.25 8.47
CA ASN A 397 25.47 -26.07 8.10
C ASN A 397 26.03 -27.23 7.26
N ASP A 398 25.30 -28.34 7.09
CA ASP A 398 25.75 -29.48 6.29
C ASP A 398 25.86 -29.06 4.81
N PRO A 399 27.04 -29.23 4.16
CA PRO A 399 27.21 -28.89 2.75
C PRO A 399 26.21 -29.57 1.82
N ARG A 400 25.77 -30.80 2.15
CA ARG A 400 24.79 -31.54 1.34
C ARG A 400 23.41 -30.89 1.43
N ALA A 401 23.02 -30.39 2.59
CA ALA A 401 21.77 -29.67 2.78
C ALA A 401 21.77 -28.35 1.98
N ARG A 402 22.86 -27.58 2.07
CA ARG A 402 23.04 -26.36 1.26
C ARG A 402 22.96 -26.66 -0.24
N ALA A 403 23.64 -27.72 -0.68
CA ALA A 403 23.63 -28.14 -2.08
C ALA A 403 22.25 -28.59 -2.57
N ALA A 404 21.48 -29.32 -1.75
CA ALA A 404 20.13 -29.76 -2.11
C ALA A 404 19.15 -28.59 -2.24
N VAL A 405 19.19 -27.64 -1.30
CA VAL A 405 18.36 -26.42 -1.37
C VAL A 405 18.73 -25.59 -2.60
N LEU A 406 20.03 -25.42 -2.86
CA LEU A 406 20.50 -24.67 -4.04
C LEU A 406 20.10 -25.35 -5.36
N ALA A 407 20.15 -26.69 -5.44
CA ALA A 407 19.74 -27.44 -6.62
C ALA A 407 18.24 -27.30 -6.92
N ASP A 408 17.39 -27.31 -5.88
CA ASP A 408 15.94 -27.11 -6.02
C ASP A 408 15.61 -25.66 -6.42
N MET A 409 16.30 -24.67 -5.82
CA MET A 409 16.24 -23.27 -6.26
C MET A 409 16.61 -23.12 -7.73
N ASP A 410 17.68 -23.76 -8.17
CA ASP A 410 18.13 -23.74 -9.56
C ASP A 410 17.11 -24.38 -10.52
N ALA A 411 16.45 -25.47 -10.11
CA ALA A 411 15.40 -26.10 -10.91
C ALA A 411 14.21 -25.16 -11.11
N LEU A 412 13.74 -24.51 -10.04
CA LEU A 412 12.65 -23.53 -10.08
C LEU A 412 13.04 -22.27 -10.86
N GLY A 413 14.29 -21.82 -10.72
CA GLY A 413 14.80 -20.69 -11.49
C GLY A 413 14.79 -20.97 -12.99
N ARG A 414 15.12 -22.20 -13.41
CA ARG A 414 15.02 -22.63 -14.82
C ARG A 414 13.57 -22.69 -15.31
N GLU A 415 12.66 -23.26 -14.52
CA GLU A 415 11.23 -23.31 -14.84
C GLU A 415 10.63 -21.90 -15.00
N ALA A 416 11.01 -20.98 -14.12
CA ALA A 416 10.58 -19.58 -14.15
C ALA A 416 11.36 -18.71 -15.17
N GLN A 417 12.22 -19.31 -15.99
CA GLN A 417 13.02 -18.63 -17.02
C GLN A 417 13.86 -17.47 -16.47
N LEU A 418 14.48 -17.65 -15.30
CA LEU A 418 15.45 -16.70 -14.76
C LEU A 418 16.71 -16.65 -15.65
N ARG A 419 17.30 -15.45 -15.77
CA ARG A 419 18.55 -15.26 -16.52
C ARG A 419 19.73 -15.81 -15.73
N GLY A 420 20.82 -16.20 -16.40
CA GLY A 420 21.98 -16.84 -15.76
C GLY A 420 22.57 -16.11 -14.55
N PHE A 421 22.52 -14.77 -14.55
CA PHE A 421 22.99 -13.91 -13.45
C PHE A 421 21.93 -13.64 -12.36
N GLU A 422 20.69 -14.10 -12.55
CA GLU A 422 19.61 -14.04 -11.56
C GLU A 422 19.62 -15.27 -10.61
N PHE A 423 20.51 -16.24 -10.84
CA PHE A 423 20.67 -17.41 -9.98
C PHE A 423 21.58 -17.10 -8.78
N ALA A 424 21.13 -17.47 -7.58
CA ALA A 424 21.99 -17.52 -6.40
C ALA A 424 23.09 -18.57 -6.62
N LYS A 425 24.34 -18.24 -6.31
CA LYS A 425 25.50 -19.15 -6.45
C LYS A 425 25.89 -19.82 -5.13
N ALA A 426 25.48 -19.24 -4.02
CA ALA A 426 25.68 -19.80 -2.68
C ALA A 426 24.47 -19.49 -1.80
N VAL A 427 24.23 -20.36 -0.82
CA VAL A 427 23.15 -20.23 0.15
C VAL A 427 23.64 -20.50 1.57
N THR A 428 23.17 -19.71 2.52
CA THR A 428 23.26 -20.01 3.95
C THR A 428 21.86 -20.33 4.47
N LEU A 429 21.71 -21.48 5.13
CA LEU A 429 20.45 -21.90 5.75
C LEU A 429 20.41 -21.41 7.19
N VAL A 430 19.28 -20.81 7.59
CA VAL A 430 19.04 -20.32 8.94
C VAL A 430 17.78 -20.94 9.53
N LEU A 431 17.81 -21.21 10.84
CA LEU A 431 16.67 -21.78 11.57
C LEU A 431 15.64 -20.72 11.92
N GLU A 432 16.12 -19.52 12.25
CA GLU A 432 15.29 -18.43 12.71
C GLU A 432 14.50 -17.84 11.54
N PRO A 433 13.18 -17.73 11.66
CA PRO A 433 12.38 -17.00 10.68
C PRO A 433 12.69 -15.51 10.73
N PHE A 434 12.51 -14.84 9.60
CA PHE A 434 12.45 -13.39 9.56
C PHE A 434 11.15 -12.95 10.21
N THR A 435 11.24 -12.17 11.29
CA THR A 435 10.07 -11.71 12.04
C THR A 435 10.08 -10.20 12.18
N MET A 436 8.98 -9.66 12.69
CA MET A 436 8.98 -8.26 13.09
C MET A 436 9.77 -8.03 14.38
N GLU A 437 9.82 -9.04 15.27
CA GLU A 437 10.50 -8.99 16.56
C GLU A 437 12.02 -8.89 16.42
N ASN A 438 12.62 -9.67 15.50
CA ASN A 438 14.04 -9.52 15.15
C ASN A 438 14.31 -8.33 14.20
N GLY A 439 13.28 -7.55 13.89
CA GLY A 439 13.37 -6.33 13.09
C GLY A 439 13.68 -6.58 11.62
N LEU A 440 13.58 -7.82 11.12
CA LEU A 440 13.89 -8.17 9.74
C LEU A 440 12.70 -7.97 8.80
N LEU A 441 11.46 -7.97 9.31
CA LEU A 441 10.25 -7.74 8.52
C LEU A 441 9.58 -6.38 8.78
N THR A 442 8.87 -5.89 7.77
CA THR A 442 7.83 -4.86 7.87
C THR A 442 6.49 -5.47 8.31
N LEU A 443 5.51 -4.63 8.65
CA LEU A 443 4.12 -5.05 8.92
C LEU A 443 3.45 -5.79 7.76
N THR A 444 3.95 -5.58 6.55
CA THR A 444 3.48 -6.25 5.32
C THR A 444 4.28 -7.50 5.01
N PHE A 445 4.98 -8.05 6.02
CA PHE A 445 5.85 -9.23 5.91
C PHE A 445 6.94 -9.11 4.83
N LYS A 446 7.38 -7.88 4.52
CA LYS A 446 8.49 -7.63 3.58
C LYS A 446 9.81 -7.50 4.30
N ILE A 447 10.87 -8.01 3.67
CA ILE A 447 12.22 -7.96 4.24
C ILE A 447 12.76 -6.52 4.24
N LYS A 448 13.17 -6.04 5.42
CA LYS A 448 13.91 -4.79 5.61
C LYS A 448 15.37 -4.99 5.18
N ARG A 449 15.63 -4.93 3.87
CA ARG A 449 16.93 -5.28 3.27
C ARG A 449 18.17 -4.63 3.89
N PRO A 450 18.20 -3.31 4.22
CA PRO A 450 19.38 -2.71 4.87
C PRO A 450 19.67 -3.37 6.23
N ARG A 451 18.61 -3.64 7.00
CA ARG A 451 18.72 -4.30 8.30
C ARG A 451 19.11 -5.77 8.16
N ALA A 452 18.54 -6.48 7.18
CA ALA A 452 18.90 -7.87 6.88
C ALA A 452 20.35 -8.00 6.42
N LYS A 453 20.86 -7.03 5.62
CA LYS A 453 22.27 -6.96 5.24
C LYS A 453 23.19 -6.84 6.45
N GLU A 454 22.88 -5.94 7.38
CA GLU A 454 23.65 -5.77 8.62
C GLU A 454 23.61 -7.04 9.48
N TYR A 455 22.41 -7.59 9.67
CA TYR A 455 22.18 -8.77 10.49
C TYR A 455 22.93 -10.01 9.94
N PHE A 456 22.89 -10.22 8.63
CA PHE A 456 23.55 -11.36 7.96
C PHE A 456 24.93 -11.04 7.37
N ALA A 457 25.56 -9.93 7.75
CA ALA A 457 26.81 -9.47 7.13
C ALA A 457 27.92 -10.53 7.13
N LYS A 458 28.05 -11.28 8.23
CA LYS A 458 29.04 -12.37 8.35
C LYS A 458 28.73 -13.53 7.40
N ALA A 459 27.48 -13.97 7.32
CA ALA A 459 27.06 -15.04 6.43
C ALA A 459 27.26 -14.66 4.95
N ILE A 460 26.90 -13.43 4.59
CA ILE A 460 27.10 -12.87 3.24
C ILE A 460 28.59 -12.86 2.89
N SER A 461 29.44 -12.36 3.80
CA SER A 461 30.89 -12.33 3.57
C SER A 461 31.49 -13.72 3.40
N ASN A 462 31.04 -14.71 4.18
CA ASN A 462 31.51 -16.09 4.06
C ASN A 462 31.13 -16.69 2.70
N MET A 463 29.89 -16.49 2.24
CA MET A 463 29.45 -16.99 0.94
C MET A 463 30.28 -16.40 -0.21
N TYR A 464 30.58 -15.11 -0.19
CA TYR A 464 31.45 -14.52 -1.21
C TYR A 464 32.89 -15.01 -1.14
N ALA A 465 33.42 -15.26 0.06
CA ALA A 465 34.76 -15.86 0.22
C ALA A 465 34.81 -17.31 -0.29
N GLU A 466 33.76 -18.10 -0.08
CA GLU A 466 33.61 -19.46 -0.64
C GLU A 466 33.52 -19.41 -2.17
N LEU A 467 32.79 -18.45 -2.74
CA LEU A 467 32.70 -18.26 -4.18
C LEU A 467 34.04 -17.82 -4.80
N ALA A 468 34.77 -16.91 -4.14
CA ALA A 468 36.08 -16.46 -4.61
C ALA A 468 37.15 -17.56 -4.57
N SER A 469 37.01 -18.56 -3.68
CA SER A 469 37.94 -19.71 -3.62
C SER A 469 37.59 -20.84 -4.59
N SER A 470 36.36 -20.87 -5.11
CA SER A 470 35.86 -21.89 -6.04
C SER A 470 35.88 -21.47 -7.51
N ASP A 471 36.28 -20.24 -7.83
CA ASP A 471 36.35 -19.72 -9.20
C ASP A 471 37.80 -19.80 -9.76
N PRO A 472 38.12 -20.74 -10.66
CA PRO A 472 39.44 -20.85 -11.27
C PRO A 472 39.51 -19.94 -12.51
N SER A 473 39.62 -18.63 -12.29
CA SER A 473 39.90 -17.65 -13.36
C SER A 473 41.20 -16.89 -13.04
N PRO A 474 42.11 -16.71 -14.02
CA PRO A 474 43.53 -16.48 -13.74
C PRO A 474 43.78 -15.10 -13.15
N LYS A 475 44.63 -15.05 -12.12
CA LYS A 475 45.34 -13.82 -11.75
C LYS A 475 46.30 -13.49 -12.89
N ASN A 476 45.95 -12.47 -13.68
CA ASN A 476 46.72 -11.70 -14.67
C ASN A 476 47.73 -12.43 -15.55
#